data_AF-A0A2G6PJR2-F1
#
_entry.id   AF-A0A2G6PJR2-F1
#
_cell.length_a   1.000
_cell.length_b   1.000
_cell.length_c   1.000
_cell.angle_alpha   90.00
_cell.angle_beta   90.00
_cell.angle_gamma   90.00
#
_symmetry.space_group_name_H-M   'P 1'
#
loop_
_entity.id
_entity.type
_entity.pdbx_description
1 polymer ?
#
loop_
_entity_poly.entity_id
_entity_poly.type
_entity_poly.pdbx_seq_one_letter_code
_entity_poly.pdbx_strand_id
1 'polypeptide(L)'
;MERKEIYLEIREDESARYWHLVQEAERHTLRFGSLTMHSETEQEKLFTTEDEARREFDKRARQKLRQGWTEQPLYPELELPPRPPVMLDYEPVDPATLAQFTPAMVSRASEQTLRQWQRLNRPLYEGLALTGELTRHHHDLQPMELALHEIASWDCPDMTKEVKRTPAGLVIEIAYHLNGQWVLSLERGQLHAALANPRWRTFWHRKKPVDTTAEALIEDARIILSRFSQLCAAQLPTIIAKEDRRVKDQKVKSVAEGNITLLVQNLMQEQGYQYHLQEGAKGLMLRVELGEDHIVELSLPYKTFLRRMGEILPTLTRVQQLAEEAPLYLVVDSSIDREGLRWGGMEREPFPDQPGMYEIRDEFWAPLVPEWFDPNAFFTETHGEDASALLPELLETKIPGLRMEPSWMDEPGSELWGVEVWYDDRHDKQHLLHIRKSALDLHFSETHYYFHRVGGAPPMAQWLKLLVSLVPFYERHAEAYQQVWQQALARHEAKRQGRHDLEATIRRLMKGIPHEWALALLQPWYKWPGRLYIQLATRRVLCLHFDYQDFAPMLEEVPRAIALVQEAEQDCKLAYKLLRLA
;
A
#
# COMPACT_ATOMS: atom_id res chain seq x y z
N MET A 1 7.23 34.37 -15.94
CA MET A 1 7.67 33.46 -17.01
C MET A 1 6.53 33.34 -17.99
N GLU A 2 6.84 33.39 -19.28
CA GLU A 2 5.84 33.37 -20.34
C GLU A 2 5.63 31.91 -20.75
N ARG A 3 4.41 31.39 -20.59
CA ARG A 3 4.04 30.08 -21.10
C ARG A 3 3.95 30.17 -22.62
N LYS A 4 4.63 29.26 -23.33
CA LYS A 4 4.58 29.17 -24.78
C LYS A 4 3.89 27.89 -25.19
N GLU A 5 2.95 27.96 -26.13
CA GLU A 5 2.22 26.79 -26.62
C GLU A 5 1.99 26.87 -28.12
N ILE A 6 1.91 25.70 -28.76
CA ILE A 6 1.54 25.56 -30.17
C ILE A 6 0.65 24.33 -30.33
N TYR A 7 -0.47 24.51 -31.03
CA TYR A 7 -1.41 23.46 -31.33
C TYR A 7 -1.46 23.23 -32.84
N LEU A 8 -1.16 22.01 -33.26
CA LEU A 8 -1.06 21.62 -34.65
C LEU A 8 -2.03 20.48 -34.96
N GLU A 9 -2.63 20.52 -36.15
CA GLU A 9 -3.45 19.43 -36.70
C GLU A 9 -2.95 18.98 -38.08
N ILE A 10 -3.12 17.71 -38.38
CA ILE A 10 -2.98 17.15 -39.72
C ILE A 10 -4.20 16.26 -40.03
N ARG A 11 -4.75 16.42 -41.23
CA ARG A 11 -5.91 15.64 -41.71
C ARG A 11 -5.51 14.91 -42.98
N GLU A 12 -5.55 13.58 -42.94
CA GLU A 12 -5.17 12.67 -44.02
C GLU A 12 -6.33 11.67 -44.22
N ASP A 13 -6.99 11.74 -45.38
CA ASP A 13 -8.15 10.92 -45.76
C ASP A 13 -9.23 10.81 -44.65
N GLU A 14 -9.26 9.68 -43.93
CA GLU A 14 -10.23 9.39 -42.85
C GLU A 14 -9.65 9.62 -41.43
N SER A 15 -8.36 10.01 -41.34
CA SER A 15 -7.66 10.20 -40.08
C SER A 15 -7.37 11.68 -39.82
N ALA A 16 -7.74 12.14 -38.63
CA ALA A 16 -7.36 13.45 -38.13
C ALA A 16 -6.51 13.26 -36.87
N ARG A 17 -5.35 13.91 -36.82
CA ARG A 17 -4.41 13.82 -35.69
C ARG A 17 -4.08 15.22 -35.18
N TYR A 18 -3.82 15.32 -33.88
CA TYR A 18 -3.38 16.56 -33.26
C TYR A 18 -2.04 16.39 -32.55
N TRP A 19 -1.36 17.52 -32.38
CA TRP A 19 -0.08 17.63 -31.70
C TRP A 19 -0.04 18.96 -30.96
N HIS A 20 -0.02 18.91 -29.63
CA HIS A 20 -0.06 20.06 -28.74
C HIS A 20 1.20 20.07 -27.88
N LEU A 21 2.05 21.07 -28.10
CA LEU A 21 3.26 21.24 -27.31
C LEU A 21 3.15 22.49 -26.44
N VAL A 22 3.34 22.31 -25.13
CA VAL A 22 3.39 23.39 -24.14
C VAL A 22 4.78 23.43 -23.52
N GLN A 23 5.36 24.62 -23.43
CA GLN A 23 6.56 24.93 -22.68
C GLN A 23 6.19 25.76 -21.45
N GLU A 24 6.57 25.26 -20.27
CA GLU A 24 6.50 25.98 -19.00
C GLU A 24 7.88 25.91 -18.33
N ALA A 25 8.63 27.02 -18.35
CA ALA A 25 10.03 27.07 -17.92
C ALA A 25 10.89 26.02 -18.67
N GLU A 26 11.53 25.11 -17.93
CA GLU A 26 12.44 24.07 -18.43
C GLU A 26 11.71 22.77 -18.81
N ARG A 27 10.37 22.76 -18.74
CA ARG A 27 9.56 21.57 -19.00
C ARG A 27 8.77 21.70 -20.28
N HIS A 28 8.81 20.65 -21.09
CA HIS A 28 7.84 20.43 -22.17
C HIS A 28 6.80 19.40 -21.74
N THR A 29 5.55 19.70 -22.01
CA THR A 29 4.45 18.75 -22.00
C THR A 29 3.93 18.63 -23.44
N LEU A 30 4.09 17.45 -24.02
CA LEU A 30 3.62 17.13 -25.37
C LEU A 30 2.40 16.20 -25.28
N ARG A 31 1.28 16.63 -25.86
CA ARG A 31 0.08 15.80 -26.03
C ARG A 31 -0.17 15.56 -27.50
N PHE A 32 -0.43 14.31 -27.87
CA PHE A 32 -0.74 13.96 -29.26
C PHE A 32 -1.63 12.74 -29.33
N GLY A 33 -2.36 12.62 -30.44
CA GLY A 33 -3.21 11.46 -30.67
C GLY A 33 -4.17 11.64 -31.84
N SER A 34 -5.17 10.77 -31.91
CA SER A 34 -6.17 10.78 -32.98
C SER A 34 -7.39 11.59 -32.55
N LEU A 35 -7.75 12.60 -33.35
CA LEU A 35 -9.00 13.33 -33.22
C LEU A 35 -10.20 12.43 -33.55
N THR A 36 -10.04 11.50 -34.49
CA THR A 36 -11.10 10.57 -34.92
C THR A 36 -11.37 9.48 -33.88
N MET A 37 -10.31 8.91 -33.29
CA MET A 37 -10.42 7.82 -32.30
C MET A 37 -10.44 8.33 -30.86
N HIS A 38 -10.38 9.66 -30.67
CA HIS A 38 -10.27 10.33 -29.38
C HIS A 38 -9.18 9.73 -28.47
N SER A 39 -8.04 9.36 -29.05
CA SER A 39 -6.90 8.83 -28.31
C SER A 39 -5.93 9.94 -27.93
N GLU A 40 -5.27 9.82 -26.78
CA GLU A 40 -4.28 10.78 -26.30
C GLU A 40 -3.10 10.05 -25.66
N THR A 41 -1.90 10.52 -25.98
CA THR A 41 -0.65 10.22 -25.28
C THR A 41 -0.05 11.52 -24.78
N GLU A 42 0.33 11.56 -23.51
CA GLU A 42 1.07 12.68 -22.91
C GLU A 42 2.52 12.25 -22.66
N GLN A 43 3.47 13.11 -23.03
CA GLN A 43 4.88 12.94 -22.77
C GLN A 43 5.43 14.21 -22.12
N GLU A 44 6.11 14.06 -20.98
CA GLU A 44 6.84 15.14 -20.36
C GLU A 44 8.35 14.99 -20.62
N LYS A 45 9.02 16.12 -20.86
CA LYS A 45 10.49 16.17 -20.94
C LYS A 45 10.99 17.39 -20.19
N LEU A 46 11.89 17.15 -19.24
CA LEU A 46 12.61 18.20 -18.53
C LEU A 46 13.95 18.47 -19.22
N PHE A 47 14.32 19.74 -19.31
CA PHE A 47 15.59 20.21 -19.86
C PHE A 47 16.46 20.79 -18.76
N THR A 48 17.75 20.94 -19.03
CA THR A 48 18.68 21.48 -18.04
C THR A 48 18.52 22.99 -17.85
N THR A 49 18.02 23.69 -18.88
CA THR A 49 17.80 25.13 -18.86
C THR A 49 16.56 25.52 -19.67
N GLU A 50 15.96 26.67 -19.34
CA GLU A 50 14.82 27.23 -20.07
C GLU A 50 15.17 27.58 -21.54
N ASP A 51 16.40 28.04 -21.79
CA ASP A 51 16.89 28.33 -23.14
C ASP A 51 16.99 27.07 -24.00
N GLU A 52 17.43 25.96 -23.43
CA GLU A 52 17.47 24.67 -24.11
C GLU A 52 16.06 24.17 -24.42
N ALA A 53 15.14 24.25 -23.45
CA ALA A 53 13.73 23.93 -23.66
C ALA A 53 13.16 24.76 -24.81
N ARG A 54 13.32 26.08 -24.78
CA ARG A 54 12.84 26.99 -25.83
C ARG A 54 13.39 26.65 -27.22
N ARG A 55 14.69 26.35 -27.34
CA ARG A 55 15.31 25.94 -28.62
C ARG A 55 14.72 24.63 -29.14
N GLU A 56 14.55 23.65 -28.27
CA GLU A 56 13.97 22.36 -28.65
C GLU A 56 12.47 22.48 -28.96
N PHE A 57 11.74 23.39 -28.30
CA PHE A 57 10.34 23.71 -28.62
C PHE A 57 10.23 24.21 -30.05
N ASP A 58 10.99 25.24 -30.40
CA ASP A 58 10.98 25.85 -31.74
C ASP A 58 11.41 24.85 -32.82
N LYS A 59 12.40 24.01 -32.52
CA LYS A 59 12.86 22.95 -33.43
C LYS A 59 11.76 21.93 -33.70
N ARG A 60 11.09 21.41 -32.67
CA ARG A 60 10.00 20.44 -32.81
C ARG A 60 8.79 21.02 -33.55
N ALA A 61 8.40 22.24 -33.21
CA ALA A 61 7.31 22.95 -33.88
C ALA A 61 7.60 23.13 -35.38
N ARG A 62 8.79 23.65 -35.74
CA ARG A 62 9.21 23.78 -37.15
C ARG A 62 9.28 22.46 -37.89
N GLN A 63 9.74 21.40 -37.22
CA GLN A 63 9.79 20.06 -37.82
C GLN A 63 8.39 19.56 -38.16
N LYS A 64 7.41 19.73 -37.27
CA LYS A 64 6.02 19.34 -37.53
C LYS A 64 5.38 20.17 -38.64
N LEU A 65 5.57 21.48 -38.64
CA LEU A 65 5.08 22.35 -39.71
C LEU A 65 5.64 21.93 -41.09
N ARG A 66 6.93 21.53 -41.18
CA ARG A 66 7.53 20.98 -42.42
C ARG A 66 6.95 19.63 -42.85
N GLN A 67 6.39 18.86 -41.91
CA GLN A 67 5.71 17.58 -42.19
C GLN A 67 4.27 17.78 -42.68
N GLY A 68 3.83 19.02 -42.96
CA GLY A 68 2.48 19.32 -43.44
C GLY A 68 1.45 19.53 -42.35
N TRP A 69 1.87 19.60 -41.07
CA TRP A 69 0.98 19.98 -39.98
C TRP A 69 0.63 21.46 -40.09
N THR A 70 -0.62 21.80 -39.74
CA THR A 70 -1.14 23.17 -39.77
C THR A 70 -1.37 23.67 -38.35
N GLU A 71 -0.98 24.91 -38.07
CA GLU A 71 -1.28 25.55 -36.79
C GLU A 71 -2.77 25.89 -36.72
N GLN A 72 -3.39 25.52 -35.60
CA GLN A 72 -4.80 25.75 -35.33
C GLN A 72 -4.93 26.46 -33.98
N PRO A 73 -5.92 27.34 -33.81
CA PRO A 73 -6.19 27.92 -32.50
C PRO A 73 -6.64 26.81 -31.54
N LEU A 74 -6.02 26.73 -30.36
CA LEU A 74 -6.43 25.78 -29.33
C LEU A 74 -7.88 26.03 -28.87
N TYR A 75 -8.33 27.28 -28.96
CA TYR A 75 -9.69 27.70 -28.66
C TYR A 75 -10.33 28.22 -29.95
N PRO A 76 -11.16 27.42 -30.64
CA PRO A 76 -11.86 27.92 -31.81
C PRO A 76 -12.78 29.07 -31.43
N GLU A 77 -12.92 30.05 -32.31
CA GLU A 77 -13.95 31.08 -32.17
C GLU A 77 -15.31 30.42 -32.35
N LEU A 78 -16.14 30.46 -31.31
CA LEU A 78 -17.51 29.96 -31.33
C LEU A 78 -18.46 31.13 -31.15
N GLU A 79 -19.42 31.26 -32.05
CA GLU A 79 -20.52 32.21 -31.88
C GLU A 79 -21.48 31.68 -30.79
N LEU A 80 -21.34 32.21 -29.57
CA LEU A 80 -22.20 31.87 -28.45
C LEU A 80 -23.35 32.89 -28.36
N PRO A 81 -24.63 32.46 -28.43
CA PRO A 81 -25.74 33.38 -28.34
C PRO A 81 -25.80 34.01 -26.94
N PRO A 82 -26.09 35.32 -26.81
CA PRO A 82 -26.21 35.96 -25.50
C PRO A 82 -27.35 35.29 -24.71
N ARG A 83 -27.05 34.87 -23.48
CA ARG A 83 -28.05 34.31 -22.56
C ARG A 83 -28.35 35.31 -21.44
N PRO A 84 -29.62 35.62 -21.16
CA PRO A 84 -29.96 36.40 -19.98
C PRO A 84 -29.64 35.61 -18.70
N PRO A 85 -29.32 36.29 -17.59
CA PRO A 85 -29.19 35.62 -16.30
C PRO A 85 -30.49 34.89 -15.90
N VAL A 86 -30.36 33.67 -15.38
CA VAL A 86 -31.49 32.85 -14.91
C VAL A 86 -31.27 32.50 -13.45
N MET A 87 -32.17 32.90 -12.55
CA MET A 87 -32.12 32.45 -11.16
C MET A 87 -32.63 31.01 -11.05
N LEU A 88 -31.86 30.13 -10.42
CA LEU A 88 -32.32 28.76 -10.12
C LEU A 88 -33.40 28.77 -9.03
N ASP A 89 -34.38 27.88 -9.18
CA ASP A 89 -35.53 27.78 -8.27
C ASP A 89 -35.29 26.72 -7.18
N TYR A 90 -34.70 27.14 -6.06
CA TYR A 90 -34.59 26.35 -4.84
C TYR A 90 -34.54 27.23 -3.60
N GLU A 91 -34.86 26.66 -2.43
CA GLU A 91 -34.83 27.38 -1.16
C GLU A 91 -33.38 27.67 -0.72
N PRO A 92 -33.01 28.96 -0.53
CA PRO A 92 -31.66 29.32 -0.11
C PRO A 92 -31.36 28.85 1.32
N VAL A 93 -30.10 28.49 1.57
CA VAL A 93 -29.63 28.23 2.94
C VAL A 93 -29.77 29.49 3.80
N ASP A 94 -30.20 29.32 5.05
CA ASP A 94 -30.39 30.45 5.96
C ASP A 94 -29.07 31.21 6.22
N PRO A 95 -29.11 32.55 6.39
CA PRO A 95 -27.89 33.35 6.55
C PRO A 95 -27.02 32.95 7.75
N ALA A 96 -27.59 32.41 8.83
CA ALA A 96 -26.84 32.00 10.01
C ALA A 96 -26.04 30.70 9.76
N THR A 97 -26.58 29.78 8.96
CA THR A 97 -25.84 28.60 8.48
C THR A 97 -24.80 28.99 7.43
N LEU A 98 -25.10 29.92 6.51
CA LEU A 98 -24.12 30.44 5.55
C LEU A 98 -22.91 31.06 6.24
N ALA A 99 -23.10 31.81 7.33
CA ALA A 99 -22.02 32.41 8.09
C ALA A 99 -21.03 31.39 8.70
N GLN A 100 -21.44 30.13 8.87
CA GLN A 100 -20.59 29.05 9.41
C GLN A 100 -19.63 28.46 8.36
N PHE A 101 -19.82 28.76 7.06
CA PHE A 101 -18.85 28.42 6.00
C PHE A 101 -17.62 29.35 6.09
N THR A 102 -16.75 29.04 7.04
CA THR A 102 -15.50 29.77 7.29
C THR A 102 -14.32 29.11 6.56
N PRO A 103 -13.18 29.81 6.39
CA PRO A 103 -11.96 29.19 5.87
C PRO A 103 -11.57 27.92 6.61
N ALA A 104 -11.74 27.86 7.94
CA ALA A 104 -11.40 26.68 8.73
C ALA A 104 -12.26 25.44 8.41
N MET A 105 -13.48 25.61 7.90
CA MET A 105 -14.38 24.51 7.54
C MET A 105 -14.24 24.06 6.08
N VAL A 106 -13.70 24.92 5.22
CA VAL A 106 -13.64 24.74 3.77
C VAL A 106 -12.19 24.66 3.28
N SER A 107 -11.54 25.81 3.08
CA SER A 107 -10.22 25.92 2.44
C SER A 107 -9.05 25.49 3.31
N ARG A 108 -9.21 25.54 4.64
CA ARG A 108 -8.23 25.13 5.67
C ARG A 108 -8.79 24.01 6.56
N ALA A 109 -9.73 23.24 6.03
CA ALA A 109 -10.30 22.09 6.73
C ALA A 109 -9.22 21.09 7.13
N SER A 110 -9.34 20.53 8.33
CA SER A 110 -8.54 19.39 8.75
C SER A 110 -8.78 18.21 7.81
N GLU A 111 -7.79 17.32 7.65
CA GLU A 111 -7.95 16.13 6.79
C GLU A 111 -9.16 15.27 7.22
N GLN A 112 -9.38 15.15 8.53
CA GLN A 112 -10.55 14.45 9.07
C GLN A 112 -11.87 15.12 8.66
N THR A 113 -11.93 16.45 8.66
CA THR A 113 -13.09 17.22 8.19
C THR A 113 -13.29 17.05 6.69
N LEU A 114 -12.23 17.08 5.88
CA LEU A 114 -12.31 16.76 4.45
C LEU A 114 -12.86 15.35 4.19
N ARG A 115 -12.44 14.35 4.98
CA ARG A 115 -13.01 12.99 4.90
C ARG A 115 -14.50 12.95 5.27
N GLN A 116 -14.99 13.83 6.16
CA GLN A 116 -16.43 13.92 6.42
C GLN A 116 -17.17 14.54 5.23
N TRP A 117 -16.64 15.61 4.65
CA TRP A 117 -17.19 16.24 3.45
C TRP A 117 -17.26 15.27 2.26
N GLN A 118 -16.22 14.44 2.07
CA GLN A 118 -16.18 13.42 1.02
C GLN A 118 -17.32 12.40 1.09
N ARG A 119 -17.91 12.17 2.28
CA ARG A 119 -19.09 11.29 2.41
C ARG A 119 -20.32 11.85 1.71
N LEU A 120 -20.34 13.16 1.43
CA LEU A 120 -21.40 13.81 0.66
C LEU A 120 -21.28 13.56 -0.85
N ASN A 121 -20.17 13.00 -1.36
CA ASN A 121 -20.06 12.68 -2.79
C ASN A 121 -21.17 11.73 -3.25
N ARG A 122 -21.46 10.69 -2.47
CA ARG A 122 -22.51 9.73 -2.82
C ARG A 122 -23.87 10.44 -2.94
N PRO A 123 -24.42 11.10 -1.89
CA PRO A 123 -25.73 11.75 -2.00
C PRO A 123 -25.75 12.91 -2.99
N LEU A 124 -24.62 13.60 -3.23
CA LEU A 124 -24.55 14.68 -4.22
C LEU A 124 -24.71 14.15 -5.65
N TYR A 125 -24.07 13.02 -5.97
CA TYR A 125 -24.04 12.45 -7.32
C TYR A 125 -25.00 11.27 -7.52
N GLU A 126 -25.80 10.93 -6.51
CA GLU A 126 -26.74 9.81 -6.57
C GLU A 126 -27.85 10.09 -7.59
N GLY A 127 -28.03 9.14 -8.52
CA GLY A 127 -29.02 9.22 -9.60
C GLY A 127 -28.63 10.10 -10.79
N LEU A 128 -27.40 10.64 -10.82
CA LEU A 128 -26.88 11.39 -11.97
C LEU A 128 -26.21 10.46 -12.98
N ALA A 129 -26.17 10.87 -14.24
CA ALA A 129 -25.48 10.12 -15.30
C ALA A 129 -23.95 10.02 -15.08
N LEU A 130 -23.41 10.76 -14.09
CA LEU A 130 -22.00 10.84 -13.68
C LEU A 130 -21.41 9.58 -13.00
N THR A 131 -22.05 8.41 -13.11
CA THR A 131 -21.65 7.19 -12.37
C THR A 131 -21.23 6.00 -13.24
N GLY A 132 -21.05 6.18 -14.54
CA GLY A 132 -20.45 5.15 -15.40
C GLY A 132 -19.00 4.85 -15.04
N GLU A 133 -18.52 3.64 -15.33
CA GLU A 133 -17.08 3.33 -15.39
C GLU A 133 -16.38 4.40 -16.24
N LEU A 134 -15.15 4.76 -15.90
CA LEU A 134 -14.33 5.79 -16.56
C LEU A 134 -13.99 5.40 -18.03
N THR A 135 -14.98 5.18 -18.88
CA THR A 135 -14.79 5.29 -20.31
C THR A 135 -14.52 6.76 -20.56
N ARG A 136 -13.31 7.06 -21.06
CA ARG A 136 -12.92 8.42 -21.43
C ARG A 136 -13.75 8.84 -22.64
N HIS A 137 -15.03 9.15 -22.44
CA HIS A 137 -15.84 9.75 -23.48
C HIS A 137 -15.40 11.20 -23.58
N HIS A 138 -14.87 11.52 -24.76
CA HIS A 138 -14.55 12.87 -25.14
C HIS A 138 -15.76 13.43 -25.87
N HIS A 139 -16.18 14.65 -25.54
CA HIS A 139 -17.39 15.23 -26.12
C HIS A 139 -17.02 16.34 -27.11
N ASP A 140 -17.80 16.44 -28.17
CA ASP A 140 -17.68 17.54 -29.14
C ASP A 140 -17.71 18.90 -28.45
N LEU A 141 -16.74 19.75 -28.76
CA LEU A 141 -16.53 21.02 -28.07
C LEU A 141 -17.76 21.95 -28.18
N GLN A 142 -18.37 22.06 -29.36
CA GLN A 142 -19.43 23.06 -29.58
C GLN A 142 -20.70 22.79 -28.74
N PRO A 143 -21.30 21.58 -28.74
CA PRO A 143 -22.43 21.27 -27.85
C PRO A 143 -22.09 21.47 -26.37
N MET A 144 -20.89 21.04 -25.95
CA MET A 144 -20.43 21.21 -24.56
C MET A 144 -20.26 22.66 -24.16
N GLU A 145 -19.71 23.49 -25.05
CA GLU A 145 -19.51 24.91 -24.78
C GLU A 145 -20.86 25.64 -24.71
N LEU A 146 -21.83 25.29 -25.55
CA LEU A 146 -23.19 25.84 -25.45
C LEU A 146 -23.83 25.47 -24.10
N ALA A 147 -23.66 24.23 -23.63
CA ALA A 147 -24.12 23.81 -22.31
C ALA A 147 -23.42 24.56 -21.17
N LEU A 148 -22.09 24.70 -21.22
CA LEU A 148 -21.33 25.47 -20.23
C LEU A 148 -21.72 26.96 -20.24
N HIS A 149 -21.95 27.53 -21.42
CA HIS A 149 -22.40 28.92 -21.55
C HIS A 149 -23.80 29.11 -20.95
N GLU A 150 -24.69 28.15 -21.13
CA GLU A 150 -26.01 28.14 -20.48
C GLU A 150 -25.89 28.04 -18.96
N ILE A 151 -25.11 27.09 -18.43
CA ILE A 151 -24.90 26.95 -16.99
C ILE A 151 -24.24 28.22 -16.41
N ALA A 152 -23.32 28.84 -17.14
CA ALA A 152 -22.67 30.09 -16.72
C ALA A 152 -23.65 31.27 -16.60
N SER A 153 -24.81 31.23 -17.27
CA SER A 153 -25.84 32.25 -17.13
C SER A 153 -26.74 32.04 -15.90
N TRP A 154 -26.59 30.93 -15.17
CA TRP A 154 -27.45 30.64 -14.02
C TRP A 154 -26.92 31.23 -12.72
N ASP A 155 -27.76 31.97 -12.00
CA ASP A 155 -27.48 32.46 -10.66
C ASP A 155 -28.12 31.56 -9.61
N CYS A 156 -27.48 31.50 -8.45
CA CYS A 156 -27.87 30.66 -7.33
C CYS A 156 -28.35 31.57 -6.19
N PRO A 157 -29.51 31.30 -5.55
CA PRO A 157 -30.04 32.13 -4.46
C PRO A 157 -29.08 32.36 -3.28
N ASP A 158 -28.23 31.39 -2.94
CA ASP A 158 -27.34 31.43 -1.76
C ASP A 158 -25.83 31.30 -2.11
N MET A 159 -25.49 31.12 -3.38
CA MET A 159 -24.11 31.03 -3.87
C MET A 159 -23.78 32.18 -4.81
N THR A 160 -22.66 32.85 -4.54
CA THR A 160 -22.06 33.78 -5.51
C THR A 160 -21.25 32.99 -6.55
N LYS A 161 -21.14 33.52 -7.78
CA LYS A 161 -20.52 32.82 -8.92
C LYS A 161 -19.47 33.70 -9.59
N GLU A 162 -18.35 33.11 -9.96
CA GLU A 162 -17.30 33.68 -10.80
C GLU A 162 -17.16 32.84 -12.08
N VAL A 163 -17.21 33.48 -13.25
CA VAL A 163 -17.06 32.79 -14.54
C VAL A 163 -15.77 33.25 -15.20
N LYS A 164 -14.81 32.32 -15.36
CA LYS A 164 -13.57 32.57 -16.11
C LYS A 164 -13.77 32.18 -17.56
N ARG A 165 -13.37 33.06 -18.48
CA ARG A 165 -13.49 32.85 -19.93
C ARG A 165 -12.14 33.00 -20.64
N THR A 166 -11.98 32.32 -21.78
CA THR A 166 -10.88 32.57 -22.71
C THR A 166 -11.06 33.93 -23.40
N PRO A 167 -10.05 34.47 -24.10
CA PRO A 167 -10.21 35.66 -24.93
C PRO A 167 -11.30 35.53 -25.99
N ALA A 168 -11.54 34.30 -26.49
CA ALA A 168 -12.62 33.98 -27.42
C ALA A 168 -14.01 33.83 -26.75
N GLY A 169 -14.13 34.12 -25.45
CA GLY A 169 -15.38 34.08 -24.71
C GLY A 169 -15.82 32.69 -24.21
N LEU A 170 -15.03 31.64 -24.46
CA LEU A 170 -15.33 30.27 -24.05
C LEU A 170 -15.17 30.11 -22.53
N VAL A 171 -16.06 29.37 -21.88
CA VAL A 171 -16.03 29.10 -20.44
C VAL A 171 -14.85 28.20 -20.10
N ILE A 172 -13.97 28.66 -19.20
CA ILE A 172 -12.87 27.86 -18.64
C ILE A 172 -13.33 27.17 -17.36
N GLU A 173 -13.96 27.96 -16.47
CA GLU A 173 -14.37 27.53 -15.14
C GLU A 173 -15.57 28.36 -14.68
N ILE A 174 -16.54 27.71 -14.05
CA ILE A 174 -17.62 28.34 -13.30
C ILE A 174 -17.41 28.00 -11.83
N ALA A 175 -16.97 28.96 -11.04
CA ALA A 175 -16.65 28.79 -9.62
C ALA A 175 -17.80 29.34 -8.75
N TYR A 176 -18.25 28.55 -7.79
CA TYR A 176 -19.34 28.87 -6.86
C TYR A 176 -18.80 29.03 -5.44
N HIS A 177 -19.31 30.02 -4.74
CA HIS A 177 -18.84 30.42 -3.42
C HIS A 177 -19.98 30.57 -2.42
N LEU A 178 -19.81 29.97 -1.24
CA LEU A 178 -20.66 30.15 -0.06
C LEU A 178 -19.91 31.03 0.94
N ASN A 179 -20.50 32.18 1.32
CA ASN A 179 -19.88 33.14 2.24
C ASN A 179 -18.42 33.50 1.86
N GLY A 180 -18.19 33.72 0.55
CA GLY A 180 -16.88 34.02 -0.03
C GLY A 180 -15.90 32.84 -0.11
N GLN A 181 -16.21 31.67 0.44
CA GLN A 181 -15.37 30.47 0.31
C GLN A 181 -15.72 29.72 -0.98
N TRP A 182 -14.71 29.42 -1.80
CA TRP A 182 -14.90 28.54 -2.96
C TRP A 182 -15.30 27.13 -2.50
N VAL A 183 -16.42 26.61 -3.02
CA VAL A 183 -16.97 25.32 -2.58
C VAL A 183 -17.16 24.32 -3.72
N LEU A 184 -17.43 24.80 -4.93
CA LEU A 184 -17.73 23.99 -6.09
C LEU A 184 -17.24 24.72 -7.34
N SER A 185 -16.68 24.00 -8.30
CA SER A 185 -16.53 24.50 -9.66
C SER A 185 -16.87 23.46 -10.71
N LEU A 186 -17.35 23.95 -11.84
CA LEU A 186 -17.46 23.21 -13.09
C LEU A 186 -16.35 23.71 -14.01
N GLU A 187 -15.30 22.90 -14.16
CA GLU A 187 -14.19 23.19 -15.06
C GLU A 187 -14.50 22.59 -16.44
N ARG A 188 -14.25 23.31 -17.54
CA ARG A 188 -14.48 22.77 -18.90
C ARG A 188 -13.64 21.54 -19.19
N GLY A 189 -12.42 21.48 -18.64
CA GLY A 189 -11.42 20.43 -18.90
C GLY A 189 -11.18 20.21 -20.39
N GLN A 190 -10.19 20.89 -20.98
CA GLN A 190 -9.90 20.72 -22.41
C GLN A 190 -8.63 19.89 -22.62
N LEU A 191 -8.73 18.88 -23.49
CA LEU A 191 -7.60 18.06 -23.89
C LEU A 191 -6.99 18.56 -25.21
N HIS A 192 -7.83 18.94 -26.17
CA HIS A 192 -7.41 19.57 -27.43
C HIS A 192 -8.54 20.39 -28.08
N ALA A 193 -8.31 21.02 -29.24
CA ALA A 193 -9.19 22.05 -29.82
C ALA A 193 -10.62 21.60 -30.17
N ALA A 194 -10.86 20.31 -30.34
CA ALA A 194 -12.15 19.78 -30.79
C ALA A 194 -12.98 19.13 -29.66
N LEU A 195 -12.40 18.89 -28.48
CA LEU A 195 -13.05 18.11 -27.43
C LEU A 195 -13.03 18.79 -26.07
N ALA A 196 -14.16 18.72 -25.36
CA ALA A 196 -14.31 19.11 -23.97
C ALA A 196 -14.56 17.89 -23.08
N ASN A 197 -14.08 17.98 -21.85
CA ASN A 197 -14.25 16.98 -20.80
C ASN A 197 -14.55 17.74 -19.50
N PRO A 198 -15.80 18.22 -19.34
CA PRO A 198 -16.18 19.00 -18.17
C PRO A 198 -16.00 18.18 -16.91
N ARG A 199 -15.59 18.83 -15.82
CA ARG A 199 -15.31 18.16 -14.55
C ARG A 199 -15.87 18.98 -13.40
N TRP A 200 -16.60 18.31 -12.52
CA TRP A 200 -16.98 18.86 -11.24
C TRP A 200 -15.80 18.79 -10.28
N ARG A 201 -15.58 19.86 -9.54
CA ARG A 201 -14.58 19.93 -8.50
C ARG A 201 -15.21 20.52 -7.24
N THR A 202 -15.30 19.74 -6.19
CA THR A 202 -15.71 20.24 -4.87
C THR A 202 -14.49 20.67 -4.07
N PHE A 203 -14.69 21.43 -3.00
CA PHE A 203 -13.58 21.81 -2.11
C PHE A 203 -12.94 20.65 -1.36
N TRP A 204 -13.60 19.49 -1.31
CA TRP A 204 -13.14 18.31 -0.58
C TRP A 204 -12.72 17.13 -1.48
N HIS A 205 -12.95 17.20 -2.78
CA HIS A 205 -12.71 16.08 -3.69
C HIS A 205 -11.90 16.50 -4.93
N ARG A 206 -11.19 15.51 -5.50
CA ARG A 206 -10.53 15.68 -6.80
C ARG A 206 -11.58 15.73 -7.91
N LYS A 207 -11.17 16.23 -9.07
CA LYS A 207 -12.00 16.43 -10.25
C LYS A 207 -12.76 15.14 -10.60
N LYS A 208 -14.09 15.20 -10.59
CA LYS A 208 -14.96 14.12 -11.07
C LYS A 208 -15.32 14.43 -12.52
N PRO A 209 -14.92 13.57 -13.49
CA PRO A 209 -15.28 13.80 -14.88
C PRO A 209 -16.80 13.74 -15.05
N VAL A 210 -17.30 14.55 -15.98
CA VAL A 210 -18.65 14.48 -16.48
C VAL A 210 -18.60 13.61 -17.72
N ASP A 211 -19.28 12.47 -17.65
CA ASP A 211 -19.41 11.52 -18.75
C ASP A 211 -20.87 11.49 -19.20
N THR A 212 -21.27 12.52 -19.97
CA THR A 212 -22.68 12.70 -20.31
C THR A 212 -22.86 13.63 -21.51
N THR A 213 -24.04 13.62 -22.13
CA THR A 213 -24.33 14.51 -23.28
C THR A 213 -24.47 15.97 -22.84
N ALA A 214 -24.52 16.91 -23.79
CA ALA A 214 -24.65 18.33 -23.48
C ALA A 214 -25.94 18.62 -22.69
N GLU A 215 -27.04 17.97 -23.09
CA GLU A 215 -28.35 18.07 -22.46
C GLU A 215 -28.33 17.51 -21.03
N ALA A 216 -27.74 16.32 -20.86
CA ALA A 216 -27.65 15.70 -19.56
C ALA A 216 -26.68 16.47 -18.63
N LEU A 217 -25.65 17.15 -19.15
CA LEU A 217 -24.79 18.02 -18.35
C LEU A 217 -25.59 19.21 -17.78
N ILE A 218 -26.47 19.81 -18.59
CA ILE A 218 -27.37 20.89 -18.15
C ILE A 218 -28.29 20.37 -17.03
N GLU A 219 -28.91 19.21 -17.21
CA GLU A 219 -29.79 18.61 -16.19
C GLU A 219 -29.04 18.28 -14.90
N ASP A 220 -27.92 17.56 -15.01
CA ASP A 220 -27.05 17.20 -13.89
C ASP A 220 -26.56 18.45 -13.15
N ALA A 221 -26.16 19.51 -13.87
CA ALA A 221 -25.74 20.77 -13.27
C ALA A 221 -26.86 21.45 -12.49
N ARG A 222 -28.08 21.44 -13.00
CA ARG A 222 -29.24 22.00 -12.30
C ARG A 222 -29.50 21.24 -11.00
N ILE A 223 -29.41 19.91 -11.03
CA ILE A 223 -29.59 19.06 -9.84
C ILE A 223 -28.46 19.28 -8.82
N ILE A 224 -27.21 19.29 -9.26
CA ILE A 224 -26.05 19.52 -8.39
C ILE A 224 -26.16 20.90 -7.73
N LEU A 225 -26.37 21.97 -8.51
CA LEU A 225 -26.38 23.33 -8.00
C LEU A 225 -27.54 23.61 -7.04
N SER A 226 -28.70 22.99 -7.25
CA SER A 226 -29.86 23.12 -6.34
C SER A 226 -29.71 22.32 -5.05
N ARG A 227 -28.96 21.22 -5.05
CA ARG A 227 -28.77 20.36 -3.86
C ARG A 227 -27.53 20.71 -3.06
N PHE A 228 -26.49 21.24 -3.70
CA PHE A 228 -25.15 21.31 -3.12
C PHE A 228 -25.10 22.12 -1.82
N SER A 229 -25.63 23.34 -1.82
CA SER A 229 -25.60 24.22 -0.64
C SER A 229 -26.39 23.62 0.52
N GLN A 230 -27.58 23.07 0.24
CA GLN A 230 -28.46 22.42 1.21
C GLN A 230 -27.82 21.17 1.84
N LEU A 231 -27.21 20.30 1.03
CA LEU A 231 -26.48 19.12 1.51
C LEU A 231 -25.32 19.53 2.43
N CYS A 232 -24.57 20.57 2.05
CA CYS A 232 -23.49 21.07 2.87
C CYS A 232 -24.00 21.66 4.20
N ALA A 233 -25.06 22.48 4.14
CA ALA A 233 -25.70 23.10 5.29
C ALA A 233 -26.21 22.07 6.30
N ALA A 234 -26.89 21.02 5.83
CA ALA A 234 -27.41 19.95 6.70
C ALA A 234 -26.29 19.18 7.43
N GLN A 235 -25.13 19.01 6.80
CA GLN A 235 -24.01 18.24 7.37
C GLN A 235 -23.10 19.09 8.28
N LEU A 236 -23.09 20.41 8.10
CA LEU A 236 -22.16 21.34 8.76
C LEU A 236 -22.20 21.27 10.30
N PRO A 237 -23.36 21.21 11.00
CA PRO A 237 -23.39 21.11 12.46
C PRO A 237 -22.68 19.85 13.00
N THR A 238 -22.83 18.73 12.30
CA THR A 238 -22.17 17.47 12.68
C THR A 238 -20.66 17.56 12.48
N ILE A 239 -20.21 18.25 11.43
CA ILE A 239 -18.79 18.47 11.16
C ILE A 239 -18.17 19.37 12.22
N ILE A 240 -18.82 20.49 12.54
CA ILE A 240 -18.39 21.42 13.61
C ILE A 240 -18.28 20.69 14.94
N ALA A 241 -19.31 19.93 15.34
CA ALA A 241 -19.30 19.20 16.61
C ALA A 241 -18.15 18.15 16.68
N LYS A 242 -17.83 17.51 15.55
CA LYS A 242 -16.69 16.57 15.47
C LYS A 242 -15.34 17.28 15.53
N GLU A 243 -15.19 18.40 14.84
CA GLU A 243 -13.96 19.20 14.86
C GLU A 243 -13.72 19.81 16.25
N ASP A 244 -14.76 20.33 16.91
CA ASP A 244 -14.68 20.81 18.29
C ASP A 244 -14.26 19.71 19.25
N ARG A 245 -14.82 18.50 19.10
CA ARG A 245 -14.41 17.33 19.87
C ARG A 245 -12.96 16.95 19.60
N ARG A 246 -12.52 17.00 18.34
CA ARG A 246 -11.14 16.74 17.93
C ARG A 246 -10.18 17.73 18.58
N VAL A 247 -10.49 19.03 18.54
CA VAL A 247 -9.68 20.08 19.18
C VAL A 247 -9.63 19.87 20.70
N LYS A 248 -10.75 19.52 21.34
CA LYS A 248 -10.78 19.17 22.78
C LYS A 248 -9.92 17.94 23.08
N ASP A 249 -10.07 16.87 22.31
CA ASP A 249 -9.30 15.63 22.49
C ASP A 249 -7.79 15.87 22.22
N GLN A 250 -7.43 16.73 21.26
CA GLN A 250 -6.04 17.12 20.98
C GLN A 250 -5.42 17.94 22.13
N LYS A 251 -6.20 18.82 22.77
CA LYS A 251 -5.75 19.53 23.98
C LYS A 251 -5.52 18.56 25.13
N VAL A 252 -6.45 17.62 25.35
CA VAL A 252 -6.29 16.57 26.38
C VAL A 252 -5.05 15.73 26.09
N LYS A 253 -4.83 15.33 24.84
CA LYS A 253 -3.65 14.59 24.40
C LYS A 253 -2.35 15.35 24.69
N SER A 254 -2.23 16.60 24.23
CA SER A 254 -1.02 17.40 24.44
C SER A 254 -0.67 17.58 25.92
N VAL A 255 -1.68 17.81 26.78
CA VAL A 255 -1.46 17.89 28.23
C VAL A 255 -1.09 16.53 28.82
N ALA A 256 -1.71 15.45 28.35
CA ALA A 256 -1.43 14.10 28.85
C ALA A 256 -0.06 13.59 28.40
N GLU A 257 0.40 13.87 27.18
CA GLU A 257 1.69 13.39 26.66
C GLU A 257 2.87 13.88 27.49
N GLY A 258 2.92 15.19 27.78
CA GLY A 258 3.97 15.74 28.62
C GLY A 258 3.98 15.14 30.03
N ASN A 259 2.79 14.95 30.62
CA ASN A 259 2.66 14.42 31.97
C ASN A 259 2.91 12.91 32.06
N ILE A 260 2.42 12.11 31.10
CA ILE A 260 2.64 10.65 31.07
C ILE A 260 4.12 10.37 30.93
N THR A 261 4.80 11.01 29.97
CA THR A 261 6.22 10.76 29.71
C THR A 261 7.06 11.04 30.95
N LEU A 262 6.87 12.18 31.62
CA LEU A 262 7.61 12.53 32.84
C LEU A 262 7.31 11.55 34.00
N LEU A 263 6.04 11.22 34.24
CA LEU A 263 5.68 10.34 35.34
C LEU A 263 6.14 8.90 35.11
N VAL A 264 5.99 8.37 33.90
CA VAL A 264 6.51 7.05 33.54
C VAL A 264 8.02 7.04 33.65
N GLN A 265 8.72 8.07 33.15
CA GLN A 265 10.17 8.17 33.25
C GLN A 265 10.64 8.10 34.70
N ASN A 266 10.04 8.89 35.59
CA ASN A 266 10.40 8.87 37.00
C ASN A 266 10.15 7.48 37.61
N LEU A 267 8.97 6.88 37.37
CA LEU A 267 8.63 5.55 37.90
C LEU A 267 9.57 4.45 37.39
N MET A 268 9.91 4.45 36.10
CA MET A 268 10.78 3.42 35.51
C MET A 268 12.23 3.60 35.95
N GLN A 269 12.74 4.83 36.01
CA GLN A 269 14.11 5.13 36.47
C GLN A 269 14.31 4.76 37.95
N GLU A 270 13.34 5.06 38.81
CA GLU A 270 13.40 4.70 40.24
C GLU A 270 13.50 3.19 40.46
N GLN A 271 12.90 2.38 39.59
CA GLN A 271 12.91 0.91 39.68
C GLN A 271 13.97 0.24 38.78
N GLY A 272 14.69 1.01 37.95
CA GLY A 272 15.71 0.50 37.04
C GLY A 272 15.17 -0.28 35.83
N TYR A 273 13.91 -0.09 35.46
CA TYR A 273 13.34 -0.75 34.27
C TYR A 273 13.81 -0.08 32.97
N GLN A 274 14.17 -0.90 31.98
CA GLN A 274 14.32 -0.44 30.60
C GLN A 274 12.94 -0.36 29.94
N TYR A 275 12.65 0.76 29.28
CA TYR A 275 11.32 0.99 28.73
C TYR A 275 11.32 1.86 27.47
N HIS A 276 10.24 1.73 26.71
CA HIS A 276 9.93 2.57 25.57
C HIS A 276 8.47 3.02 25.61
N LEU A 277 8.21 4.28 25.22
CA LEU A 277 6.87 4.81 25.07
C LEU A 277 6.56 4.99 23.58
N GLN A 278 5.56 4.28 23.10
CA GLN A 278 5.09 4.38 21.72
C GLN A 278 3.75 5.12 21.67
N GLU A 279 3.63 6.07 20.74
CA GLU A 279 2.39 6.82 20.53
C GLU A 279 1.31 5.95 19.87
N GLY A 280 0.10 5.95 20.43
CA GLY A 280 -1.06 5.27 19.89
C GLY A 280 -2.24 6.20 19.64
N ALA A 281 -3.27 5.72 18.95
CA ALA A 281 -4.42 6.55 18.55
C ALA A 281 -5.22 7.14 19.74
N LYS A 282 -5.19 6.49 20.92
CA LYS A 282 -6.01 6.88 22.10
C LYS A 282 -5.17 7.10 23.37
N GLY A 283 -3.85 7.01 23.29
CA GLY A 283 -2.95 7.04 24.45
C GLY A 283 -1.53 6.66 24.09
N LEU A 284 -0.70 6.47 25.11
CA LEU A 284 0.64 5.90 24.94
C LEU A 284 0.62 4.40 25.24
N MET A 285 1.46 3.65 24.57
CA MET A 285 1.79 2.27 24.90
C MET A 285 3.13 2.27 25.62
N LEU A 286 3.14 1.83 26.87
CA LEU A 286 4.35 1.62 27.64
C LEU A 286 4.84 0.20 27.41
N ARG A 287 6.03 0.05 26.84
CA ARG A 287 6.75 -1.22 26.67
C ARG A 287 7.86 -1.29 27.70
N VAL A 288 7.87 -2.32 28.52
CA VAL A 288 8.88 -2.52 29.57
C VAL A 288 9.55 -3.86 29.36
N GLU A 289 10.88 -3.87 29.35
CA GLU A 289 11.66 -5.11 29.30
C GLU A 289 11.70 -5.73 30.70
N LEU A 290 11.33 -7.01 30.78
CA LEU A 290 11.34 -7.81 31.99
C LEU A 290 12.36 -8.95 31.83
N GLY A 291 13.56 -8.75 32.37
CA GLY A 291 14.67 -9.67 32.17
C GLY A 291 15.21 -9.65 30.74
N GLU A 292 15.82 -10.75 30.30
CA GLU A 292 16.46 -10.85 28.97
C GLU A 292 15.46 -11.20 27.85
N ASP A 293 14.35 -11.84 28.21
CA ASP A 293 13.48 -12.51 27.23
C ASP A 293 12.09 -11.89 27.09
N HIS A 294 11.62 -11.06 28.03
CA HIS A 294 10.21 -10.66 28.06
C HIS A 294 10.00 -9.17 27.88
N ILE A 295 8.89 -8.81 27.23
CA ILE A 295 8.40 -7.43 27.13
C ILE A 295 6.96 -7.40 27.63
N VAL A 296 6.65 -6.41 28.46
CA VAL A 296 5.27 -6.11 28.85
C VAL A 296 4.79 -4.84 28.16
N GLU A 297 3.62 -4.92 27.52
CA GLU A 297 2.92 -3.75 26.99
C GLU A 297 1.76 -3.35 27.90
N LEU A 298 1.74 -2.08 28.33
CA LEU A 298 0.64 -1.47 29.08
C LEU A 298 0.03 -0.31 28.29
N SER A 299 -1.29 -0.34 28.10
CA SER A 299 -2.00 0.77 27.47
C SER A 299 -2.32 1.88 28.47
N LEU A 300 -1.88 3.11 28.17
CA LEU A 300 -2.08 4.32 28.98
C LEU A 300 -2.96 5.35 28.25
N PRO A 301 -4.31 5.25 28.34
CA PRO A 301 -5.20 6.18 27.66
C PRO A 301 -5.11 7.61 28.20
N TYR A 302 -5.03 8.62 27.34
CA TYR A 302 -4.87 10.03 27.75
C TYR A 302 -5.95 10.52 28.72
N LYS A 303 -7.17 9.99 28.64
CA LYS A 303 -8.30 10.41 29.49
C LYS A 303 -8.28 9.85 30.90
N THR A 304 -7.61 8.72 31.11
CA THR A 304 -7.68 7.97 32.38
C THR A 304 -6.32 7.68 33.00
N PHE A 305 -5.22 8.11 32.37
CA PHE A 305 -3.86 7.75 32.80
C PHE A 305 -3.57 8.12 34.26
N LEU A 306 -3.92 9.32 34.72
CA LEU A 306 -3.64 9.76 36.11
C LEU A 306 -4.23 8.81 37.15
N ARG A 307 -5.42 8.27 36.90
CA ARG A 307 -6.07 7.30 37.79
C ARG A 307 -5.43 5.91 37.75
N ARG A 308 -4.64 5.64 36.70
CA ARG A 308 -4.00 4.35 36.41
C ARG A 308 -2.50 4.32 36.74
N MET A 309 -1.85 5.48 36.91
CA MET A 309 -0.41 5.57 37.15
C MET A 309 0.05 4.76 38.36
N GLY A 310 -0.70 4.80 39.46
CA GLY A 310 -0.38 4.04 40.67
C GLY A 310 -0.45 2.52 40.51
N GLU A 311 -1.07 2.03 39.44
CA GLU A 311 -1.24 0.60 39.16
C GLU A 311 -0.15 0.06 38.21
N ILE A 312 0.73 0.91 37.67
CA ILE A 312 1.79 0.49 36.73
C ILE A 312 2.78 -0.44 37.44
N LEU A 313 3.42 0.03 38.51
CA LEU A 313 4.42 -0.78 39.22
C LEU A 313 3.86 -2.08 39.80
N PRO A 314 2.69 -2.09 40.49
CA PRO A 314 2.08 -3.34 40.94
C PRO A 314 1.82 -4.33 39.79
N THR A 315 1.36 -3.84 38.63
CA THR A 315 1.15 -4.68 37.45
C THR A 315 2.48 -5.23 36.92
N LEU A 316 3.52 -4.40 36.78
CA LEU A 316 4.82 -4.84 36.29
C LEU A 316 5.47 -5.88 37.22
N THR A 317 5.46 -5.64 38.53
CA THR A 317 5.98 -6.60 39.51
C THR A 317 5.26 -7.94 39.42
N ARG A 318 3.93 -7.93 39.29
CA ARG A 318 3.16 -9.17 39.21
C ARG A 318 3.41 -9.92 37.91
N VAL A 319 3.49 -9.20 36.79
CA VAL A 319 3.77 -9.82 35.48
C VAL A 319 5.21 -10.31 35.39
N GLN A 320 6.15 -9.65 36.07
CA GLN A 320 7.53 -10.14 36.20
C GLN A 320 7.59 -11.46 36.96
N GLN A 321 6.91 -11.57 38.11
CA GLN A 321 6.81 -12.84 38.84
C GLN A 321 6.19 -13.94 37.98
N LEU A 322 5.12 -13.61 37.24
CA LEU A 322 4.53 -14.54 36.29
C LEU A 322 5.56 -15.03 35.26
N ALA A 323 6.36 -14.13 34.68
CA ALA A 323 7.38 -14.49 33.69
C ALA A 323 8.53 -15.33 34.28
N GLU A 324 8.90 -15.09 35.54
CA GLU A 324 9.95 -15.84 36.25
C GLU A 324 9.46 -17.23 36.70
N GLU A 325 8.19 -17.37 37.09
CA GLU A 325 7.59 -18.62 37.55
C GLU A 325 7.04 -19.49 36.41
N ALA A 326 6.81 -18.90 35.24
CA ALA A 326 6.23 -19.57 34.08
C ALA A 326 7.13 -20.72 33.60
N PRO A 327 6.64 -21.97 33.62
CA PRO A 327 7.42 -23.12 33.20
C PRO A 327 7.56 -23.23 31.66
N LEU A 328 6.88 -22.37 30.90
CA LEU A 328 6.67 -22.50 29.45
C LEU A 328 6.90 -21.18 28.71
N TYR A 329 7.15 -21.29 27.40
CA TYR A 329 7.04 -20.15 26.49
C TYR A 329 5.57 -19.73 26.40
N LEU A 330 5.21 -18.68 27.14
CA LEU A 330 3.86 -18.15 27.17
C LEU A 330 3.80 -16.69 26.72
N VAL A 331 2.68 -16.35 26.09
CA VAL A 331 2.32 -15.00 25.68
C VAL A 331 0.91 -14.74 26.18
N VAL A 332 0.67 -13.56 26.73
CA VAL A 332 -0.68 -13.11 27.11
C VAL A 332 -1.01 -11.91 26.24
N ASP A 333 -2.01 -12.04 25.38
CA ASP A 333 -2.37 -10.96 24.46
C ASP A 333 -3.90 -10.78 24.36
N SER A 334 -4.32 -9.52 24.44
CA SER A 334 -5.70 -9.09 24.22
C SER A 334 -5.99 -8.73 22.76
N SER A 335 -4.99 -8.68 21.88
CA SER A 335 -5.13 -8.36 20.45
C SER A 335 -5.16 -9.54 19.50
N ILE A 336 -4.99 -10.76 19.99
CA ILE A 336 -5.19 -11.97 19.17
C ILE A 336 -6.63 -11.93 18.63
N ASP A 337 -6.75 -12.02 17.29
CA ASP A 337 -8.05 -12.02 16.62
C ASP A 337 -8.85 -13.27 17.01
N ARG A 338 -9.87 -13.04 17.84
CA ARG A 338 -10.73 -14.10 18.35
C ARG A 338 -11.71 -14.63 17.31
N GLU A 339 -12.00 -13.84 16.27
CA GLU A 339 -12.92 -14.24 15.20
C GLU A 339 -12.22 -15.17 14.20
N GLY A 340 -10.91 -15.00 14.01
CA GLY A 340 -10.08 -15.91 13.20
C GLY A 340 -9.82 -17.27 13.85
N LEU A 341 -9.93 -17.39 15.18
CA LEU A 341 -9.68 -18.65 15.89
C LEU A 341 -10.92 -19.54 15.96
N ARG A 342 -10.75 -20.81 15.62
CA ARG A 342 -11.78 -21.84 15.81
C ARG A 342 -11.76 -22.39 17.23
N TRP A 343 -12.48 -21.76 18.16
CA TRP A 343 -12.63 -22.22 19.55
C TRP A 343 -13.24 -23.62 19.64
N GLY A 344 -12.70 -24.43 20.56
CA GLY A 344 -12.96 -25.87 20.68
C GLY A 344 -12.42 -26.70 19.51
N GLY A 345 -11.67 -26.08 18.59
CA GLY A 345 -11.22 -26.67 17.34
C GLY A 345 -9.73 -26.51 17.10
N MET A 346 -9.32 -26.94 15.92
CA MET A 346 -7.92 -26.90 15.53
C MET A 346 -7.82 -26.44 14.08
N GLU A 347 -6.78 -25.66 13.82
CA GLU A 347 -6.39 -25.21 12.51
C GLU A 347 -5.11 -25.94 12.10
N ARG A 348 -5.08 -26.40 10.86
CA ARG A 348 -3.96 -27.17 10.32
C ARG A 348 -3.51 -26.53 9.03
N GLU A 349 -2.31 -25.99 9.02
CA GLU A 349 -1.63 -25.72 7.77
C GLU A 349 -1.24 -27.06 7.10
N PRO A 350 -1.19 -27.12 5.76
CA PRO A 350 -0.65 -28.27 5.06
C PRO A 350 0.77 -28.59 5.58
N PHE A 351 0.98 -29.82 6.04
CA PHE A 351 2.33 -30.30 6.32
C PHE A 351 2.98 -30.63 4.97
N PRO A 352 4.15 -30.09 4.64
CA PRO A 352 4.79 -30.41 3.38
C PRO A 352 5.21 -31.89 3.37
N ASP A 353 5.19 -32.50 2.18
CA ASP A 353 5.58 -33.91 2.04
C ASP A 353 7.07 -34.14 2.27
N GLN A 354 7.88 -33.10 2.03
CA GLN A 354 9.34 -33.09 2.14
C GLN A 354 9.81 -32.02 3.13
N PRO A 355 11.05 -32.13 3.65
CA PRO A 355 11.67 -31.07 4.43
C PRO A 355 11.65 -29.74 3.65
N GLY A 356 11.50 -28.63 4.36
CA GLY A 356 11.60 -27.33 3.72
C GLY A 356 13.01 -27.15 3.14
N MET A 357 13.12 -26.64 1.90
CA MET A 357 14.44 -26.35 1.32
C MET A 357 15.28 -25.48 2.27
N TYR A 358 14.65 -24.57 3.01
CA TYR A 358 15.27 -23.71 4.03
C TYR A 358 16.07 -24.48 5.08
N GLU A 359 15.55 -25.59 5.64
CA GLU A 359 16.23 -26.34 6.71
C GLU A 359 17.57 -26.92 6.21
N ILE A 360 17.61 -27.43 4.98
CA ILE A 360 18.80 -28.08 4.41
C ILE A 360 19.76 -27.05 3.83
N ARG A 361 19.19 -26.01 3.21
CA ARG A 361 19.94 -24.90 2.62
C ARG A 361 20.78 -24.15 3.65
N ASP A 362 20.19 -23.82 4.79
CA ASP A 362 20.84 -23.01 5.81
C ASP A 362 21.88 -23.83 6.60
N GLU A 363 21.62 -25.12 6.82
CA GLU A 363 22.56 -26.00 7.54
C GLU A 363 23.74 -26.45 6.66
N PHE A 364 23.53 -26.71 5.37
CA PHE A 364 24.55 -27.32 4.51
C PHE A 364 25.16 -26.34 3.49
N TRP A 365 24.34 -25.68 2.70
CA TRP A 365 24.82 -24.90 1.56
C TRP A 365 25.29 -23.49 1.94
N ALA A 366 24.63 -22.84 2.90
CA ALA A 366 24.98 -21.49 3.33
C ALA A 366 26.47 -21.29 3.67
N PRO A 367 27.15 -22.20 4.40
CA PRO A 367 28.59 -22.08 4.65
C PRO A 367 29.48 -22.36 3.43
N LEU A 368 29.01 -23.15 2.45
CA LEU A 368 29.80 -23.57 1.28
C LEU A 368 29.69 -22.59 0.10
N VAL A 369 28.57 -21.89 -0.03
CA VAL A 369 28.32 -20.95 -1.13
C VAL A 369 29.39 -19.86 -1.23
N PRO A 370 29.85 -19.21 -0.14
CA PRO A 370 30.91 -18.19 -0.22
C PRO A 370 32.27 -18.73 -0.69
N GLU A 371 32.55 -20.03 -0.54
CA GLU A 371 33.80 -20.64 -1.02
C GLU A 371 33.80 -20.82 -2.55
N TRP A 372 32.62 -21.01 -3.14
CA TRP A 372 32.45 -21.24 -4.58
C TRP A 372 32.07 -19.98 -5.34
N PHE A 373 31.17 -19.18 -4.78
CA PHE A 373 30.61 -17.99 -5.39
C PHE A 373 31.10 -16.74 -4.67
N ASP A 374 32.05 -16.04 -5.28
CA ASP A 374 32.42 -14.69 -4.88
C ASP A 374 31.56 -13.68 -5.66
N PRO A 375 30.61 -13.00 -5.01
CA PRO A 375 29.83 -11.96 -5.68
C PRO A 375 30.67 -10.82 -6.20
N ASN A 376 31.86 -10.60 -5.62
CA ASN A 376 32.71 -9.52 -6.07
C ASN A 376 33.33 -9.80 -7.44
N ALA A 377 33.45 -11.08 -7.81
CA ALA A 377 33.90 -11.49 -9.14
C ALA A 377 32.88 -11.16 -10.25
N PHE A 378 31.65 -10.76 -9.87
CA PHE A 378 30.56 -10.36 -10.75
C PHE A 378 30.41 -8.83 -10.87
N PHE A 379 31.17 -8.03 -10.11
CA PHE A 379 31.21 -6.58 -10.35
C PHE A 379 31.97 -6.28 -11.63
N THR A 380 31.31 -5.53 -12.52
CA THR A 380 32.00 -4.85 -13.62
C THR A 380 31.72 -3.35 -13.49
N GLU A 381 32.74 -2.51 -13.65
CA GLU A 381 32.58 -1.04 -13.63
C GLU A 381 31.77 -0.52 -14.84
N THR A 382 31.53 -1.39 -15.82
CA THR A 382 30.69 -1.09 -16.97
C THR A 382 29.22 -1.19 -16.59
N HIS A 383 28.48 -0.09 -16.77
CA HIS A 383 27.01 -0.06 -16.77
C HIS A 383 26.46 -1.01 -17.84
N GLY A 384 26.40 -2.30 -17.51
CA GLY A 384 26.04 -3.37 -18.42
C GLY A 384 24.54 -3.34 -18.74
N GLU A 385 24.22 -3.71 -19.96
CA GLU A 385 22.85 -3.96 -20.43
C GLU A 385 22.14 -5.00 -19.54
N ASP A 386 20.79 -5.02 -19.58
CA ASP A 386 19.96 -6.05 -18.95
C ASP A 386 20.37 -7.45 -19.45
N ALA A 387 20.36 -8.47 -18.58
CA ALA A 387 20.74 -9.84 -18.96
C ALA A 387 19.85 -10.42 -20.09
N SER A 388 18.72 -9.79 -20.39
CA SER A 388 17.81 -10.09 -21.50
C SER A 388 18.52 -10.41 -22.82
N ALA A 389 19.60 -9.70 -23.16
CA ALA A 389 20.34 -9.95 -24.40
C ALA A 389 21.18 -11.24 -24.37
N LEU A 390 21.56 -11.71 -23.17
CA LEU A 390 22.41 -12.88 -22.96
C LEU A 390 21.63 -14.18 -22.77
N LEU A 391 20.36 -14.12 -22.33
CA LEU A 391 19.56 -15.31 -22.04
C LEU A 391 19.41 -16.27 -23.25
N PRO A 392 19.18 -15.81 -24.49
CA PRO A 392 19.11 -16.71 -25.66
C PRO A 392 20.44 -17.44 -25.92
N GLU A 393 21.56 -16.74 -25.81
CA GLU A 393 22.90 -17.32 -26.02
C GLU A 393 23.26 -18.32 -24.90
N LEU A 394 22.83 -18.04 -23.65
CA LEU A 394 22.95 -19.00 -22.55
C LEU A 394 22.21 -20.30 -22.85
N LEU A 395 20.97 -20.24 -23.36
CA LEU A 395 20.19 -21.44 -23.69
C LEU A 395 20.82 -22.29 -24.80
N GLU A 396 21.56 -21.69 -25.72
CA GLU A 396 22.27 -22.40 -26.78
C GLU A 396 23.58 -23.04 -26.30
N THR A 397 24.09 -22.60 -25.14
CA THR A 397 25.35 -23.07 -24.58
C THR A 397 25.21 -24.48 -24.02
N LYS A 398 26.09 -25.39 -24.46
CA LYS A 398 26.16 -26.76 -23.94
C LYS A 398 27.27 -26.88 -22.91
N ILE A 399 26.90 -27.06 -21.64
CA ILE A 399 27.84 -27.31 -20.55
C ILE A 399 27.65 -28.75 -20.07
N PRO A 400 28.68 -29.62 -20.12
CA PRO A 400 28.58 -30.99 -19.65
C PRO A 400 28.07 -31.06 -18.20
N GLY A 401 27.05 -31.89 -17.95
CA GLY A 401 26.42 -32.06 -16.62
C GLY A 401 25.32 -31.04 -16.29
N LEU A 402 25.12 -30.02 -17.13
CA LEU A 402 24.03 -29.05 -16.96
C LEU A 402 23.01 -29.14 -18.08
N ARG A 403 21.74 -29.01 -17.70
CA ARG A 403 20.62 -28.80 -18.60
C ARG A 403 20.05 -27.40 -18.36
N MET A 404 19.87 -26.64 -19.43
CA MET A 404 19.31 -25.30 -19.38
C MET A 404 17.92 -25.30 -20.00
N GLU A 405 16.96 -24.70 -19.31
CA GLU A 405 15.58 -24.58 -19.77
C GLU A 405 15.12 -23.11 -19.76
N PRO A 406 14.33 -22.68 -20.75
CA PRO A 406 13.80 -21.33 -20.74
C PRO A 406 12.70 -21.19 -19.69
N SER A 407 12.79 -20.14 -18.87
CA SER A 407 11.73 -19.70 -17.97
C SER A 407 10.99 -18.52 -18.63
N TRP A 408 9.66 -18.61 -18.71
CA TRP A 408 8.81 -17.64 -19.40
C TRP A 408 8.00 -16.82 -18.39
N MET A 409 7.66 -15.57 -18.71
CA MET A 409 6.96 -14.69 -17.78
C MET A 409 5.54 -15.19 -17.45
N ASP A 410 4.78 -15.59 -18.47
CA ASP A 410 3.39 -16.01 -18.32
C ASP A 410 3.17 -17.43 -18.87
N GLU A 411 3.46 -17.63 -20.16
CA GLU A 411 3.25 -18.90 -20.86
C GLU A 411 4.44 -19.26 -21.76
N PRO A 412 4.65 -20.55 -22.08
CA PRO A 412 5.71 -20.98 -22.97
C PRO A 412 5.67 -20.24 -24.33
N GLY A 413 6.79 -19.59 -24.68
CA GLY A 413 6.91 -18.80 -25.92
C GLY A 413 6.55 -17.32 -25.79
N SER A 414 6.17 -16.85 -24.60
CA SER A 414 6.02 -15.42 -24.28
C SER A 414 7.39 -14.72 -24.15
N GLU A 415 7.51 -13.70 -23.30
CA GLU A 415 8.80 -13.07 -23.04
C GLU A 415 9.71 -14.01 -22.24
N LEU A 416 10.91 -14.29 -22.76
CA LEU A 416 11.93 -15.09 -22.06
C LEU A 416 12.34 -14.34 -20.79
N TRP A 417 11.89 -14.85 -19.64
CA TRP A 417 12.09 -14.23 -18.33
C TRP A 417 13.43 -14.61 -17.71
N GLY A 418 13.89 -15.83 -17.97
CA GLY A 418 15.13 -16.36 -17.43
C GLY A 418 15.56 -17.69 -18.02
N VAL A 419 16.65 -18.22 -17.50
CA VAL A 419 17.18 -19.55 -17.79
C VAL A 419 17.28 -20.32 -16.47
N GLU A 420 16.57 -21.44 -16.39
CA GLU A 420 16.67 -22.39 -15.28
C GLU A 420 17.80 -23.37 -15.57
N VAL A 421 18.71 -23.53 -14.61
CA VAL A 421 19.88 -24.38 -14.73
C VAL A 421 19.72 -25.58 -13.81
N TRP A 422 19.63 -26.75 -14.43
CA TRP A 422 19.41 -28.03 -13.79
C TRP A 422 20.69 -28.86 -13.85
N TYR A 423 20.99 -29.59 -12.79
CA TYR A 423 21.96 -30.68 -12.83
C TYR A 423 21.32 -31.89 -13.53
N ASP A 424 21.95 -32.40 -14.59
CA ASP A 424 21.45 -33.52 -15.38
C ASP A 424 22.35 -34.75 -15.18
N ASP A 425 22.10 -35.47 -14.08
CA ASP A 425 22.58 -36.85 -13.91
C ASP A 425 21.40 -37.80 -14.08
N ARG A 426 21.66 -39.00 -14.59
CA ARG A 426 20.70 -40.00 -15.11
C ARG A 426 19.60 -40.42 -14.14
N HIS A 427 19.64 -39.98 -12.88
CA HIS A 427 18.81 -40.46 -11.79
C HIS A 427 18.17 -39.38 -10.90
N ASP A 428 18.53 -38.09 -11.00
CA ASP A 428 17.90 -37.04 -10.19
C ASP A 428 17.99 -35.67 -10.87
N LYS A 429 16.89 -34.92 -10.90
CA LYS A 429 16.83 -33.57 -11.49
C LYS A 429 16.87 -32.54 -10.37
N GLN A 430 18.04 -31.94 -10.14
CA GLN A 430 18.18 -30.88 -9.15
C GLN A 430 18.21 -29.51 -9.81
N HIS A 431 17.29 -28.62 -9.41
CA HIS A 431 17.34 -27.21 -9.81
C HIS A 431 18.45 -26.51 -9.02
N LEU A 432 19.47 -26.02 -9.72
CA LEU A 432 20.64 -25.42 -9.08
C LEU A 432 20.53 -23.89 -9.00
N LEU A 433 20.22 -23.21 -10.10
CA LEU A 433 20.10 -21.76 -10.13
C LEU A 433 19.15 -21.27 -11.23
N HIS A 434 18.66 -20.05 -11.07
CA HIS A 434 17.80 -19.36 -12.03
C HIS A 434 18.43 -18.01 -12.42
N ILE A 435 18.79 -17.85 -13.69
CA ILE A 435 19.32 -16.61 -14.25
C ILE A 435 18.15 -15.82 -14.85
N ARG A 436 17.68 -14.79 -14.16
CA ARG A 436 16.61 -13.89 -14.62
C ARG A 436 17.21 -12.68 -15.33
N LYS A 437 16.38 -11.93 -16.06
CA LYS A 437 16.75 -10.62 -16.68
C LYS A 437 17.50 -9.67 -15.73
N SER A 438 17.04 -9.61 -14.47
CA SER A 438 17.53 -8.65 -13.48
C SER A 438 18.22 -9.26 -12.26
N ALA A 439 18.31 -10.60 -12.18
CA ALA A 439 18.86 -11.27 -11.01
C ALA A 439 19.39 -12.69 -11.29
N LEU A 440 20.24 -13.18 -10.38
CA LEU A 440 20.62 -14.59 -10.25
C LEU A 440 20.12 -15.13 -8.91
N ASP A 441 19.35 -16.21 -8.95
CA ASP A 441 18.88 -16.90 -7.76
C ASP A 441 19.59 -18.25 -7.65
N LEU A 442 20.30 -18.46 -6.54
CA LEU A 442 20.89 -19.76 -6.23
C LEU A 442 19.86 -20.57 -5.46
N HIS A 443 19.23 -21.58 -6.08
CA HIS A 443 18.12 -22.32 -5.47
C HIS A 443 18.54 -23.13 -4.23
N PHE A 444 19.84 -23.37 -4.08
CA PHE A 444 20.44 -23.97 -2.90
C PHE A 444 21.03 -22.93 -1.91
N SER A 445 20.66 -21.64 -1.99
CA SER A 445 21.10 -20.59 -1.04
C SER A 445 20.04 -19.49 -0.84
N GLU A 446 20.12 -18.69 0.24
CA GLU A 446 19.33 -17.43 0.34
C GLU A 446 19.82 -16.35 -0.62
N THR A 447 20.93 -16.61 -1.29
CA THR A 447 21.64 -15.56 -1.99
C THR A 447 20.96 -15.27 -3.33
N HIS A 448 20.32 -14.09 -3.37
CA HIS A 448 19.75 -13.49 -4.57
C HIS A 448 20.66 -12.33 -5.00
N TYR A 449 21.12 -12.37 -6.24
CA TYR A 449 22.02 -11.37 -6.79
C TYR A 449 21.30 -10.51 -7.81
N TYR A 450 20.97 -9.28 -7.42
CA TYR A 450 20.30 -8.34 -8.30
C TYR A 450 21.31 -7.52 -9.11
N PHE A 451 21.29 -7.66 -10.44
CA PHE A 451 22.26 -7.03 -11.36
C PHE A 451 22.25 -5.49 -11.29
N HIS A 452 21.08 -4.89 -11.05
CA HIS A 452 20.95 -3.44 -10.92
C HIS A 452 21.69 -2.86 -9.70
N ARG A 453 21.99 -3.67 -8.67
CA ARG A 453 22.75 -3.23 -7.48
C ARG A 453 24.26 -3.26 -7.70
N VAL A 454 24.71 -3.93 -8.75
CA VAL A 454 26.13 -4.24 -8.99
C VAL A 454 26.66 -3.72 -10.33
N GLY A 455 25.91 -2.83 -10.98
CA GLY A 455 26.35 -2.15 -12.21
C GLY A 455 25.89 -2.79 -13.52
N GLY A 456 25.06 -3.84 -13.50
CA GLY A 456 24.53 -4.50 -14.71
C GLY A 456 24.76 -6.00 -14.71
N ALA A 457 24.34 -6.66 -15.80
CA ALA A 457 24.56 -8.09 -15.95
C ALA A 457 26.05 -8.39 -16.25
N PRO A 458 26.63 -9.46 -15.70
CA PRO A 458 27.97 -9.92 -16.03
C PRO A 458 28.12 -10.24 -17.52
N PRO A 459 29.31 -10.07 -18.11
CA PRO A 459 29.57 -10.51 -19.47
C PRO A 459 29.47 -12.03 -19.60
N MET A 460 29.13 -12.52 -20.79
CA MET A 460 28.94 -13.95 -21.08
C MET A 460 30.10 -14.84 -20.58
N ALA A 461 31.36 -14.39 -20.74
CA ALA A 461 32.52 -15.14 -20.28
C ALA A 461 32.52 -15.43 -18.76
N GLN A 462 31.99 -14.52 -17.94
CA GLN A 462 31.86 -14.72 -16.49
C GLN A 462 30.73 -15.71 -16.17
N TRP A 463 29.61 -15.64 -16.90
CA TRP A 463 28.53 -16.64 -16.80
C TRP A 463 29.02 -18.04 -17.13
N LEU A 464 29.74 -18.20 -18.23
CA LEU A 464 30.31 -19.48 -18.63
C LEU A 464 31.30 -20.01 -17.59
N LYS A 465 32.16 -19.14 -17.04
CA LYS A 465 33.09 -19.52 -15.97
C LYS A 465 32.36 -20.04 -14.73
N LEU A 466 31.31 -19.34 -14.30
CA LEU A 466 30.48 -19.76 -13.17
C LEU A 466 29.85 -21.13 -13.45
N LEU A 467 29.15 -21.26 -14.57
CA LEU A 467 28.39 -22.46 -14.90
C LEU A 467 29.31 -23.68 -15.11
N VAL A 468 30.49 -23.51 -15.71
CA VAL A 468 31.48 -24.59 -15.83
C VAL A 468 32.01 -25.04 -14.46
N SER A 469 32.14 -24.11 -13.50
CA SER A 469 32.59 -24.44 -12.14
C SER A 469 31.51 -25.08 -11.25
N LEU A 470 30.23 -24.92 -11.63
CA LEU A 470 29.08 -25.37 -10.83
C LEU A 470 29.01 -26.90 -10.71
N VAL A 471 29.28 -27.63 -11.80
CA VAL A 471 29.21 -29.11 -11.80
C VAL A 471 30.24 -29.73 -10.86
N PRO A 472 31.55 -29.42 -10.96
CA PRO A 472 32.54 -29.96 -10.02
C PRO A 472 32.30 -29.55 -8.56
N PHE A 473 31.74 -28.37 -8.34
CA PHE A 473 31.36 -27.93 -7.00
C PHE A 473 30.21 -28.80 -6.45
N TYR A 474 29.14 -28.97 -7.22
CA TYR A 474 28.01 -29.80 -6.81
C TYR A 474 28.42 -31.26 -6.59
N GLU A 475 29.13 -31.87 -7.54
CA GLU A 475 29.60 -33.27 -7.46
C GLU A 475 30.46 -33.53 -6.22
N ARG A 476 31.35 -32.58 -5.87
CA ARG A 476 32.20 -32.68 -4.67
C ARG A 476 31.38 -32.76 -3.37
N HIS A 477 30.23 -32.11 -3.35
CA HIS A 477 29.39 -31.99 -2.15
C HIS A 477 28.15 -32.89 -2.19
N ALA A 478 27.90 -33.59 -3.31
CA ALA A 478 26.67 -34.37 -3.53
C ALA A 478 26.46 -35.47 -2.49
N GLU A 479 27.50 -36.24 -2.12
CA GLU A 479 27.38 -37.31 -1.12
C GLU A 479 27.05 -36.74 0.27
N ALA A 480 27.74 -35.68 0.69
CA ALA A 480 27.49 -35.02 1.97
C ALA A 480 26.10 -34.38 2.00
N TYR A 481 25.68 -33.76 0.89
CA TYR A 481 24.33 -33.22 0.72
C TYR A 481 23.26 -34.32 0.87
N GLN A 482 23.45 -35.47 0.22
CA GLN A 482 22.53 -36.60 0.34
C GLN A 482 22.44 -37.11 1.78
N GLN A 483 23.55 -37.17 2.52
CA GLN A 483 23.53 -37.56 3.93
C GLN A 483 22.73 -36.58 4.79
N VAL A 484 22.96 -35.26 4.62
CA VAL A 484 22.18 -34.23 5.33
C VAL A 484 20.71 -34.27 4.93
N TRP A 485 20.41 -34.50 3.65
CA TRP A 485 19.04 -34.65 3.16
C TRP A 485 18.33 -35.82 3.84
N GLN A 486 18.96 -37.00 3.95
CA GLN A 486 18.38 -38.14 4.65
C GLN A 486 18.14 -37.86 6.14
N GLN A 487 19.05 -37.13 6.80
CA GLN A 487 18.87 -36.71 8.20
C GLN A 487 17.73 -35.70 8.35
N ALA A 488 17.62 -34.74 7.44
CA ALA A 488 16.52 -33.79 7.40
C ALA A 488 15.17 -34.50 7.15
N LEU A 489 15.14 -35.49 6.25
CA LEU A 489 13.96 -36.31 6.01
C LEU A 489 13.53 -37.08 7.27
N ALA A 490 14.48 -37.66 8.01
CA ALA A 490 14.19 -38.33 9.27
C ALA A 490 13.66 -37.37 10.35
N ARG A 491 14.27 -36.17 10.48
CA ARG A 491 13.77 -35.11 11.39
C ARG A 491 12.38 -34.63 10.99
N HIS A 492 12.13 -34.46 9.69
CA HIS A 492 10.84 -34.03 9.14
C HIS A 492 9.73 -35.04 9.44
N GLU A 493 10.01 -36.33 9.28
CA GLU A 493 9.06 -37.39 9.64
C GLU A 493 8.84 -37.45 11.16
N ALA A 494 9.89 -37.25 11.96
CA ALA A 494 9.75 -37.14 13.42
C ALA A 494 8.87 -35.94 13.82
N LYS A 495 9.06 -34.77 13.18
CA LYS A 495 8.19 -33.59 13.37
C LYS A 495 6.74 -33.86 12.95
N ARG A 496 6.53 -34.61 11.86
CA ARG A 496 5.19 -35.03 11.39
C ARG A 496 4.48 -35.88 12.44
N GLN A 497 5.17 -36.91 12.96
CA GLN A 497 4.65 -37.75 14.02
C GLN A 497 4.39 -36.93 15.30
N GLY A 498 5.35 -36.10 15.70
CA GLY A 498 5.24 -35.22 16.84
C GLY A 498 4.06 -34.24 16.75
N ARG A 499 3.75 -33.71 15.56
CA ARG A 499 2.53 -32.91 15.32
C ARG A 499 1.26 -33.69 15.64
N HIS A 500 1.17 -34.95 15.22
CA HIS A 500 0.01 -35.80 15.51
C HIS A 500 -0.10 -36.12 17.01
N ASP A 501 1.02 -36.40 17.66
CA ASP A 501 1.06 -36.71 19.09
C ASP A 501 0.72 -35.48 19.96
N LEU A 502 1.21 -34.30 19.57
CA LEU A 502 0.85 -33.02 20.20
C LEU A 502 -0.66 -32.78 20.12
N GLU A 503 -1.24 -32.96 18.92
CA GLU A 503 -2.68 -32.81 18.71
C GLU A 503 -3.50 -33.72 19.63
N ALA A 504 -3.17 -35.02 19.63
CA ALA A 504 -3.88 -36.02 20.42
C ALA A 504 -3.78 -35.74 21.93
N THR A 505 -2.60 -35.30 22.38
CA THR A 505 -2.33 -35.03 23.79
C THR A 505 -3.01 -33.75 24.27
N ILE A 506 -2.93 -32.65 23.51
CA ILE A 506 -3.65 -31.40 23.83
C ILE A 506 -5.16 -31.65 23.89
N ARG A 507 -5.72 -32.38 22.92
CA ARG A 507 -7.17 -32.69 22.92
C ARG A 507 -7.59 -33.43 24.18
N ARG A 508 -6.78 -34.39 24.64
CA ARG A 508 -7.03 -35.15 25.87
C ARG A 508 -6.93 -34.27 27.10
N LEU A 509 -5.85 -33.47 27.19
CA LEU A 509 -5.57 -32.57 28.29
C LEU A 509 -6.68 -31.53 28.47
N MET A 510 -7.02 -30.83 27.38
CA MET A 510 -8.00 -29.73 27.42
C MET A 510 -9.43 -30.21 27.66
N LYS A 511 -9.75 -31.49 27.45
CA LYS A 511 -11.07 -32.05 27.82
C LYS A 511 -11.35 -31.95 29.33
N GLY A 512 -10.31 -31.96 30.16
CA GLY A 512 -10.42 -31.82 31.62
C GLY A 512 -10.35 -30.38 32.13
N ILE A 513 -10.11 -29.41 31.26
CA ILE A 513 -9.85 -28.01 31.64
C ILE A 513 -11.06 -27.16 31.23
N PRO A 514 -11.68 -26.39 32.14
CA PRO A 514 -12.90 -25.63 31.87
C PRO A 514 -12.64 -24.32 31.11
N HIS A 515 -11.80 -24.37 30.08
CA HIS A 515 -11.48 -23.22 29.22
C HIS A 515 -11.74 -23.54 27.76
N GLU A 516 -12.28 -22.55 27.02
CA GLU A 516 -12.28 -22.61 25.57
C GLU A 516 -10.85 -22.50 25.06
N TRP A 517 -10.53 -23.30 24.05
CA TRP A 517 -9.18 -23.37 23.50
C TRP A 517 -9.21 -23.52 21.99
N ALA A 518 -8.13 -23.12 21.33
CA ALA A 518 -7.90 -23.38 19.92
C ALA A 518 -6.44 -23.83 19.75
N LEU A 519 -6.16 -24.73 18.82
CA LEU A 519 -4.81 -25.17 18.51
C LEU A 519 -4.49 -24.88 17.05
N ALA A 520 -3.50 -24.03 16.80
CA ALA A 520 -2.93 -23.87 15.47
C ALA A 520 -1.70 -24.78 15.34
N LEU A 521 -1.72 -25.64 14.32
CA LEU A 521 -0.61 -26.49 13.94
C LEU A 521 -0.06 -25.97 12.61
N LEU A 522 0.99 -25.16 12.70
CA LEU A 522 1.66 -24.51 11.58
C LEU A 522 2.70 -25.45 10.95
N GLN A 523 3.31 -24.97 9.87
CA GLN A 523 4.39 -25.67 9.18
C GLN A 523 5.67 -25.85 10.05
N PRO A 524 6.44 -26.92 9.83
CA PRO A 524 7.55 -27.32 10.72
C PRO A 524 8.78 -26.39 10.72
N TRP A 525 8.86 -25.45 9.77
CA TRP A 525 9.93 -24.47 9.68
C TRP A 525 9.72 -23.24 10.57
N TYR A 526 8.54 -23.06 11.16
CA TYR A 526 8.35 -22.06 12.19
C TYR A 526 9.09 -22.50 13.47
N LYS A 527 9.74 -21.55 14.16
CA LYS A 527 10.43 -21.80 15.45
C LYS A 527 9.53 -22.49 16.49
N TRP A 528 8.24 -22.15 16.48
CA TRP A 528 7.21 -22.72 17.35
C TRP A 528 5.98 -23.10 16.52
N PRO A 529 5.97 -24.29 15.91
CA PRO A 529 4.95 -24.67 14.95
C PRO A 529 3.63 -25.07 15.63
N GLY A 530 3.64 -25.46 16.90
CA GLY A 530 2.43 -25.68 17.70
C GLY A 530 2.08 -24.46 18.55
N ARG A 531 0.85 -23.93 18.42
CA ARG A 531 0.36 -22.81 19.24
C ARG A 531 -1.00 -23.13 19.85
N LEU A 532 -1.03 -23.27 21.17
CA LEU A 532 -2.25 -23.47 21.94
C LEU A 532 -2.75 -22.13 22.48
N TYR A 533 -3.93 -21.73 22.02
CA TYR A 533 -4.64 -20.55 22.50
C TYR A 533 -5.69 -20.95 23.52
N ILE A 534 -5.72 -20.27 24.66
CA ILE A 534 -6.64 -20.55 25.77
C ILE A 534 -7.36 -19.25 26.11
N GLN A 535 -8.68 -19.28 26.07
CA GLN A 535 -9.51 -18.12 26.39
C GLN A 535 -9.66 -17.98 27.90
N LEU A 536 -9.24 -16.82 28.41
CA LEU A 536 -9.37 -16.44 29.81
C LEU A 536 -10.65 -15.64 30.03
N ALA A 537 -11.09 -15.51 31.28
CA ALA A 537 -12.35 -14.86 31.64
C ALA A 537 -12.39 -13.37 31.22
N THR A 538 -11.24 -12.70 31.16
CA THR A 538 -11.13 -11.25 30.93
C THR A 538 -11.09 -10.84 29.45
N ARG A 539 -11.48 -11.73 28.53
CA ARG A 539 -11.32 -11.61 27.06
C ARG A 539 -9.87 -11.64 26.57
N ARG A 540 -8.90 -11.92 27.43
CA ARG A 540 -7.50 -12.15 27.05
C ARG A 540 -7.29 -13.59 26.60
N VAL A 541 -6.25 -13.79 25.82
CA VAL A 541 -5.86 -15.10 25.31
C VAL A 541 -4.45 -15.41 25.79
N LEU A 542 -4.31 -16.55 26.47
CA LEU A 542 -3.02 -17.17 26.76
C LEU A 542 -2.60 -17.99 25.54
N CYS A 543 -1.41 -17.75 25.01
CA CYS A 543 -0.81 -18.51 23.93
C CYS A 543 0.42 -19.26 24.45
N LEU A 544 0.39 -20.59 24.37
CA LEU A 544 1.50 -21.47 24.71
C LEU A 544 2.11 -22.03 23.42
N HIS A 545 3.44 -22.03 23.35
CA HIS A 545 4.20 -22.40 22.17
C HIS A 545 4.88 -23.75 22.36
N PHE A 546 4.84 -24.60 21.34
CA PHE A 546 5.37 -25.97 21.36
C PHE A 546 6.19 -26.25 20.12
N ASP A 547 7.33 -26.92 20.32
CA ASP A 547 8.07 -27.60 19.27
C ASP A 547 7.49 -29.01 19.04
N TYR A 548 7.53 -29.54 17.81
CA TYR A 548 6.95 -30.86 17.54
C TYR A 548 7.78 -32.02 18.08
N GLN A 549 9.05 -31.84 18.42
CA GLN A 549 9.94 -32.91 18.88
C GLN A 549 10.07 -32.95 20.41
N ASP A 550 9.87 -31.82 21.11
CA ASP A 550 10.11 -31.73 22.56
C ASP A 550 8.96 -31.08 23.36
N PHE A 551 7.71 -31.38 22.98
CA PHE A 551 6.55 -30.80 23.67
C PHE A 551 6.08 -31.58 24.91
N ALA A 552 6.49 -32.84 25.09
CA ALA A 552 5.85 -33.72 26.07
C ALA A 552 6.02 -33.23 27.53
N PRO A 553 7.23 -32.85 28.00
CA PRO A 553 7.39 -32.26 29.34
C PRO A 553 6.63 -30.95 29.49
N MET A 554 6.53 -30.17 28.41
CA MET A 554 5.85 -28.88 28.40
C MET A 554 4.32 -29.01 28.59
N LEU A 555 3.72 -30.10 28.11
CA LEU A 555 2.27 -30.30 28.24
C LEU A 555 1.83 -30.55 29.68
N GLU A 556 2.69 -31.13 30.52
CA GLU A 556 2.39 -31.38 31.94
C GLU A 556 2.24 -30.06 32.72
N GLU A 557 2.88 -29.00 32.25
CA GLU A 557 2.92 -27.68 32.90
C GLU A 557 1.80 -26.74 32.45
N VAL A 558 1.02 -27.10 31.43
CA VAL A 558 -0.09 -26.27 30.91
C VAL A 558 -1.11 -25.88 31.99
N PRO A 559 -1.61 -26.79 32.86
CA PRO A 559 -2.55 -26.42 33.91
C PRO A 559 -1.98 -25.39 34.90
N ARG A 560 -0.69 -25.53 35.23
CA ARG A 560 0.01 -24.60 36.11
C ARG A 560 0.17 -23.23 35.45
N ALA A 561 0.54 -23.18 34.18
CA ALA A 561 0.64 -21.93 33.43
C ALA A 561 -0.70 -21.18 33.37
N ILE A 562 -1.82 -21.89 33.15
CA ILE A 562 -3.17 -21.29 33.19
C ILE A 562 -3.44 -20.68 34.57
N ALA A 563 -3.17 -21.41 35.64
CA ALA A 563 -3.42 -20.94 37.02
C ALA A 563 -2.60 -19.68 37.35
N LEU A 564 -1.31 -19.66 37.01
CA LEU A 564 -0.44 -18.50 37.23
C LEU A 564 -0.95 -17.25 36.49
N VAL A 565 -1.37 -17.41 35.23
CA VAL A 565 -1.90 -16.28 34.45
C VAL A 565 -3.23 -15.79 35.02
N GLN A 566 -4.11 -16.70 35.48
CA GLN A 566 -5.37 -16.31 36.12
C GLN A 566 -5.16 -15.54 37.43
N GLU A 567 -4.19 -15.96 38.24
CA GLU A 567 -3.84 -15.27 39.48
C GLU A 567 -3.31 -13.86 39.16
N ALA A 568 -2.38 -13.75 38.20
CA ALA A 568 -1.88 -12.46 37.73
C ALA A 568 -3.00 -11.57 37.18
N GLU A 569 -3.99 -12.11 36.46
CA GLU A 569 -5.14 -11.35 35.97
C GLU A 569 -6.06 -10.83 37.08
N GLN A 570 -6.18 -11.56 38.19
CA GLN A 570 -6.96 -11.12 39.35
C GLN A 570 -6.26 -9.98 40.10
N ASP A 571 -4.93 -10.04 40.18
CA ASP A 571 -4.12 -9.05 40.89
C ASP A 571 -3.88 -7.77 40.08
N CYS A 572 -3.79 -7.88 38.75
CA CYS A 572 -3.47 -6.77 37.87
C CYS A 572 -4.70 -5.92 37.52
N LYS A 573 -4.75 -4.68 38.02
CA LYS A 573 -5.82 -3.72 37.65
C LYS A 573 -5.68 -3.16 36.24
N LEU A 574 -4.46 -3.18 35.67
CA LEU A 574 -4.23 -2.74 34.30
C LEU A 574 -4.31 -3.91 33.32
N ALA A 575 -4.82 -3.62 32.13
CA ALA A 575 -4.66 -4.50 31.00
C ALA A 575 -3.20 -4.50 30.57
N TYR A 576 -2.63 -5.70 30.45
CA TYR A 576 -1.25 -5.91 30.00
C TYR A 576 -1.21 -6.92 28.86
N LYS A 577 -0.15 -6.84 28.07
CA LYS A 577 0.31 -7.92 27.21
C LYS A 577 1.67 -8.37 27.67
N LEU A 578 1.88 -9.67 27.75
CA LEU A 578 3.19 -10.26 28.00
C LEU A 578 3.65 -10.91 26.70
N LEU A 579 4.72 -10.37 26.14
CA LEU A 579 5.37 -10.80 24.91
C LEU A 579 6.74 -11.37 25.26
N ARG A 580 7.28 -12.22 24.38
CA ARG A 580 8.64 -12.72 24.47
C ARG A 580 9.43 -12.26 23.25
N LEU A 581 10.67 -11.84 23.46
CA LEU A 581 11.62 -11.49 22.42
C LEU A 581 11.88 -12.73 21.55
N ALA A 582 11.80 -12.54 20.23
CA ALA A 582 11.79 -13.62 19.24
C ALA A 582 13.17 -14.25 19.04
#